data_AF-A0A2W4P3C6-F1
#
_entry.id   AF-A0A2W4P3C6-F1
#
_cell.length_a   1.000
_cell.length_b   1.000
_cell.length_c   1.000
_cell.angle_alpha   90.00
_cell.angle_beta   90.00
_cell.angle_gamma   90.00
#
_symmetry.space_group_name_H-M   'P 1'
#
loop_
_entity.id
_entity.type
_entity.pdbx_description
1 polymer ?
#
loop_
_entity_poly.entity_id
_entity_poly.type
_entity_poly.pdbx_seq_one_letter_code
_entity_poly.pdbx_strand_id
1 'polypeptide(L)' 'VILVGLAWPWLSKLPLGRLPGDIVIDRPGFKFFFPVTTMIIVSVVLSVILWLFRR' A
#
# COMPACT_ATOMS: atom_id res chain seq x y z
N VAL A 1 -13.93 6.13 -16.92
CA VAL A 1 -14.80 5.89 -15.73
C VAL A 1 -15.42 4.49 -15.75
N ILE A 2 -16.13 4.08 -16.81
CA ILE A 2 -16.81 2.77 -16.89
C ILE A 2 -15.83 1.57 -16.87
N LEU A 3 -14.71 1.65 -17.60
CA LEU A 3 -13.68 0.59 -17.63
C LEU A 3 -13.02 0.36 -16.27
N VAL A 4 -12.85 1.41 -15.47
CA VAL A 4 -12.28 1.34 -14.11
C VAL A 4 -13.25 0.63 -13.17
N GLY A 5 -14.56 0.86 -13.33
CA GLY A 5 -15.61 0.14 -12.58
C GLY A 5 -15.70 -1.34 -12.93
N LEU A 6 -15.52 -1.69 -14.22
CA LEU A 6 -15.53 -3.09 -14.67
C LEU A 6 -14.31 -3.88 -14.18
N ALA A 7 -13.16 -3.22 -14.10
CA ALA A 7 -11.92 -3.81 -13.59
C ALA A 7 -11.88 -3.90 -12.05
N TRP A 8 -12.76 -3.18 -11.34
CA TRP A 8 -12.80 -3.12 -9.88
C TRP A 8 -12.85 -4.48 -9.15
N PRO A 9 -13.62 -5.50 -9.61
CA PRO A 9 -13.65 -6.81 -8.96
C PRO A 9 -12.35 -7.60 -9.11
N TRP A 10 -11.58 -7.33 -10.16
CA TRP A 10 -10.29 -7.95 -10.42
C TRP A 10 -9.16 -7.17 -9.73
N LEU A 11 -9.27 -5.85 -9.70
CA LEU A 11 -8.37 -4.94 -9.00
C LEU A 11 -8.46 -5.06 -7.47
N SER A 12 -9.63 -5.43 -6.94
CA SER A 12 -9.85 -5.70 -5.51
C SER A 12 -9.41 -7.11 -5.07
N LYS A 13 -9.21 -8.04 -6.02
CA LYS A 13 -8.61 -9.36 -5.77
C LYS A 13 -7.09 -9.35 -5.90
N LEU A 14 -6.52 -8.33 -6.53
CA LEU A 14 -5.09 -8.10 -6.50
C LEU A 14 -4.68 -7.82 -5.04
N PRO A 15 -3.74 -8.58 -4.45
CA PRO A 15 -3.29 -8.42 -3.07
C PRO A 15 -2.42 -7.17 -2.87
N LEU A 16 -2.70 -6.10 -3.59
CA LEU A 16 -2.01 -4.80 -3.54
C LEU A 16 -2.23 -4.06 -2.21
N GLY A 17 -3.08 -4.59 -1.31
CA GLY A 17 -3.29 -4.09 0.05
C GLY A 17 -3.27 -5.17 1.14
N ARG A 18 -2.74 -6.37 0.84
CA ARG A 18 -2.52 -7.44 1.83
C ARG A 18 -1.04 -7.79 1.93
N LEU A 19 -0.21 -6.78 2.08
CA LEU A 19 1.13 -7.00 2.60
C LEU A 19 1.00 -7.26 4.11
N PRO A 20 1.52 -8.38 4.63
CA PRO A 20 1.49 -8.65 6.07
C PRO A 20 2.22 -7.51 6.80
N GLY A 21 1.47 -6.62 7.46
CA GLY A 21 1.98 -5.41 8.11
C GLY A 21 1.12 -4.15 7.89
N ASP A 22 0.33 -4.08 6.81
CA ASP A 22 -0.61 -2.98 6.61
C ASP A 22 -1.86 -3.21 7.46
N ILE A 23 -2.15 -2.27 8.37
CA ILE A 23 -3.26 -2.42 9.32
C ILE A 23 -4.56 -2.15 8.56
N VAL A 24 -5.27 -3.21 8.23
CA VAL A 24 -6.61 -3.15 7.63
C VAL A 24 -7.63 -3.37 8.72
N ILE A 25 -8.24 -2.28 9.19
CA ILE A 25 -9.38 -2.35 10.11
C ILE A 25 -10.63 -2.43 9.26
N ASP A 26 -11.16 -3.64 9.09
CA ASP A 26 -12.44 -3.89 8.43
C ASP A 26 -13.54 -4.01 9.50
N ARG A 27 -14.36 -2.97 9.64
CA ARG A 27 -15.56 -2.95 10.48
C ARG A 27 -16.79 -2.82 9.58
N PRO A 28 -17.96 -3.36 9.97
CA PRO A 28 -19.20 -3.16 9.23
C PRO A 28 -19.51 -1.66 9.14
N GLY A 29 -19.35 -1.09 7.95
CA GLY A 29 -19.53 0.35 7.66
C GLY A 29 -18.27 1.22 7.67
N PHE A 30 -17.10 0.68 8.05
CA PHE A 30 -15.84 1.45 8.10
C PHE A 30 -14.64 0.58 7.74
N LYS A 31 -13.98 0.90 6.62
CA LYS A 31 -12.72 0.29 6.20
C LYS A 31 -11.60 1.32 6.33
N PHE A 32 -10.67 1.09 7.25
CA PHE A 32 -9.47 1.91 7.40
C PHE A 32 -8.24 1.11 6.98
N PHE A 33 -7.51 1.64 6.00
CA PHE A 33 -6.27 1.09 5.50
C PHE A 33 -5.11 1.98 5.97
N PHE A 34 -4.22 1.43 6.79
CA PHE A 34 -3.04 2.14 7.28
C PHE A 34 -1.76 1.48 6.76
N PRO A 35 -1.12 2.05 5.72
CA PRO A 35 0.04 1.47 5.07
C PRO A 35 1.35 1.73 5.83
N VAL A 36 1.48 1.18 7.03
CA VAL A 36 2.69 1.36 7.87
C VAL A 36 3.92 0.78 7.19
N THR A 37 3.79 -0.44 6.67
CA THR A 37 4.90 -1.18 6.05
C THR A 37 5.42 -0.44 4.83
N THR A 38 4.50 0.07 4.01
CA THR A 38 4.85 0.84 2.81
C THR A 38 5.62 2.11 3.18
N MET A 39 5.18 2.86 4.19
CA MET A 39 5.87 4.08 4.63
C MET A 39 7.28 3.79 5.17
N ILE A 40 7.45 2.69 5.92
CA ILE A 40 8.76 2.26 6.42
C ILE A 40 9.69 1.86 5.26
N ILE A 41 9.21 1.07 4.31
CA ILE A 41 9.99 0.65 3.14
C ILE A 41 10.45 1.86 2.35
N VAL A 42 9.53 2.80 2.05
CA VAL A 42 9.86 4.04 1.33
C VAL A 42 10.92 4.85 2.09
N SER A 43 10.81 4.97 3.41
CA SER A 43 11.79 5.68 4.23
C SER A 43 13.18 5.02 4.19
N VAL A 44 13.25 3.70 4.30
CA VAL A 44 14.52 2.95 4.23
C VAL A 44 15.14 3.08 2.84
N VAL A 45 14.36 2.90 1.78
CA VAL A 45 14.83 3.02 0.39
C VAL A 45 15.38 4.41 0.12
N LEU A 46 14.64 5.47 0.48
CA LEU A 46 15.11 6.85 0.34
C LEU A 46 16.38 7.10 1.15
N SER A 47 16.46 6.57 2.37
CA SER A 47 17.64 6.70 3.22
C SER A 47 18.87 6.05 2.59
N VAL A 48 18.73 4.85 2.03
CA VAL A 48 19.81 4.12 1.33
C VAL A 48 20.25 4.86 0.07
N ILE A 49 19.29 5.38 -0.72
CA ILE A 49 19.59 6.17 -1.92
C ILE A 49 20.39 7.42 -1.56
N LEU A 50 19.93 8.20 -0.58
CA LEU A 50 20.61 9.41 -0.13
C LEU A 50 21.99 9.10 0.47
N TRP A 51 22.13 7.97 1.18
CA TRP A 51 23.41 7.51 1.71
C TRP A 51 24.40 7.17 0.59
N LEU A 52 23.94 6.48 -0.46
CA LEU A 52 24.77 6.12 -1.61
C LEU A 52 25.22 7.34 -2.41
N PHE A 53 24.36 8.36 -2.56
CA PHE A 53 24.72 9.62 -3.21
C PHE A 53 25.56 10.57 -2.35
N ARG A 54 25.62 10.37 -1.03
CA ARG A 54 26.45 11.16 -0.11
C ARG A 54 27.87 10.59 0.08
N ARG A 55 28.17 9.42 -0.49
CA ARG A 55 29.50 8.81 -0.53
C ARG A 55 30.16 9.10 -1.87
#